data_AF-A0A8I1GB77-F1
#
_entry.id   AF-A0A8I1GB77-F1
#
_cell.length_a   1.000
_cell.length_b   1.000
_cell.length_c   1.000
_cell.angle_alpha   90.00
_cell.angle_beta   90.00
_cell.angle_gamma   90.00
#
_symmetry.space_group_name_H-M   'P 1'
#
loop_
_entity.id
_entity.type
_entity.pdbx_description
1 polymer ?
#
loop_
_entity_poly.entity_id
_entity_poly.type
_entity_poly.pdbx_seq_one_letter_code
_entity_poly.pdbx_strand_id
1 'polypeptide(L)'
;MSYTRTKIADLIDGRIDHDTLHQMLSMPKDAERFATYIDILQERLPWRDRIILPLGPKLYIVQRQDTKEWMTRCECGHDFCGWKENWKLHALINVRDTPQKLEQIYPRLMAPTPSWQVLREYFCPECGTLHDVEAPTPWYPVIHDFEPDIDTFYKDWLGMPVPERAGAA
;
A
#
# COMPACT_ATOMS: atom_id res chain seq x y z
N MET A 1 4.82 5.06 26.09
CA MET A 1 3.83 6.14 25.88
C MET A 1 2.94 5.71 24.73
N SER A 2 1.64 5.92 24.85
CA SER A 2 0.66 5.67 23.77
C SER A 2 0.09 7.01 23.33
N TYR A 3 -0.21 7.17 22.05
CA TYR A 3 -0.84 8.37 21.51
C TYR A 3 -2.35 8.17 21.46
N THR A 4 -3.11 9.26 21.58
CA THR A 4 -4.57 9.16 21.47
C THR A 4 -4.97 8.72 20.07
N ARG A 5 -6.06 7.95 20.00
CA ARG A 5 -6.65 7.50 18.72
C ARG A 5 -6.87 8.67 17.75
N THR A 6 -7.33 9.81 18.25
CA THR A 6 -7.51 11.04 17.45
C THR A 6 -6.21 11.50 16.81
N LYS A 7 -5.08 11.50 17.52
CA LYS A 7 -3.78 11.90 16.95
C LYS A 7 -3.29 10.94 15.87
N ILE A 8 -3.57 9.64 16.02
CA ILE A 8 -3.27 8.66 14.98
C ILE A 8 -4.17 8.87 13.76
N ALA A 9 -5.45 9.19 13.95
CA ALA A 9 -6.35 9.55 12.84
C ALA A 9 -5.89 10.83 12.12
N ASP A 10 -5.53 11.88 12.87
CA ASP A 10 -4.98 13.12 12.32
C ASP A 10 -3.69 12.87 11.53
N LEU A 11 -2.86 11.91 11.97
CA LEU A 11 -1.65 11.52 11.24
C LEU A 11 -2.00 10.88 9.89
N ILE A 12 -2.98 9.97 9.85
CA ILE A 12 -3.46 9.33 8.61
C ILE A 12 -4.02 10.38 7.65
N ASP A 13 -4.74 11.37 8.18
CA ASP A 13 -5.38 12.42 7.39
C ASP A 13 -4.42 13.55 6.98
N GLY A 14 -3.16 13.52 7.42
CA GLY A 14 -2.18 14.57 7.16
C GLY A 14 -2.51 15.90 7.86
N ARG A 15 -3.24 15.86 8.98
CA ARG A 15 -3.73 17.01 9.74
C ARG A 15 -3.18 17.11 11.16
N ILE A 16 -2.26 16.21 11.53
CA ILE A 16 -1.60 16.20 12.84
C ILE A 16 -0.85 17.52 13.09
N ASP A 17 -0.91 18.02 14.33
CA ASP A 17 -0.15 19.21 14.72
C ASP A 17 1.36 18.94 14.77
N HIS A 18 2.13 20.01 14.59
CA HIS A 18 3.58 19.96 14.53
C HIS A 18 4.21 19.37 15.80
N ASP A 19 3.73 19.73 16.99
CA ASP A 19 4.33 19.31 18.25
C ASP A 19 4.15 17.80 18.48
N THR A 20 2.94 17.29 18.23
CA THR A 20 2.67 15.85 18.31
C THR A 20 3.46 15.08 17.26
N LEU A 21 3.55 15.59 16.02
CA LEU A 21 4.34 14.95 14.97
C LEU A 21 5.83 14.88 15.35
N HIS A 22 6.40 15.98 15.84
CA HIS A 22 7.79 16.01 16.29
C HIS A 22 8.03 15.03 17.45
N GLN A 23 7.09 14.94 18.40
CA GLN A 23 7.17 13.95 19.47
C GLN A 23 7.17 12.52 18.94
N MET A 24 6.28 12.18 18.00
CA MET A 24 6.24 10.86 17.35
C MET A 24 7.54 10.52 16.62
N LEU A 25 8.24 11.51 16.08
CA LEU A 25 9.52 11.32 15.38
C LEU A 25 10.68 11.10 16.36
N SER A 26 10.77 11.92 17.40
CA SER A 26 11.93 12.01 18.31
C SER A 26 11.88 11.05 19.51
N MET A 27 10.68 10.63 19.93
CA MET A 27 10.50 9.74 21.08
C MET A 27 10.43 8.25 20.66
N PRO A 28 10.67 7.31 21.59
CA PRO A 28 10.46 5.88 21.34
C PRO A 28 9.05 5.59 20.82
N LYS A 29 8.95 4.60 19.93
CA LYS A 29 7.68 4.24 19.28
C LYS A 29 6.71 3.59 20.27
N ASP A 30 5.43 3.87 20.07
CA ASP A 30 4.32 3.21 20.74
C ASP A 30 4.06 1.83 20.12
N ALA A 31 4.11 0.77 20.95
CA ALA A 31 3.89 -0.60 20.50
C ALA A 31 2.44 -0.84 20.02
N GLU A 32 1.48 -0.04 20.50
CA GLU A 32 0.05 -0.13 20.16
C GLU A 32 -0.29 0.50 18.79
N ARG A 33 0.70 1.09 18.10
CA ARG A 33 0.50 1.84 16.86
C ARG A 33 -0.22 1.02 15.81
N PHE A 34 0.25 -0.20 15.59
CA PHE A 34 -0.23 -1.04 14.50
C PHE A 34 -1.71 -1.41 14.68
N ALA A 35 -2.09 -1.91 15.86
CA ALA A 35 -3.49 -2.26 16.14
C ALA A 35 -4.43 -1.06 15.97
N THR A 36 -4.07 0.10 16.56
CA THR A 36 -4.89 1.31 16.46
C THR A 36 -4.99 1.83 15.02
N TYR A 37 -3.88 1.74 14.27
CA TYR A 37 -3.84 2.15 12.86
C TYR A 37 -4.77 1.28 12.00
N ILE A 38 -4.71 -0.05 12.16
CA ILE A 38 -5.59 -0.98 11.45
C ILE A 38 -7.06 -0.72 11.78
N ASP A 39 -7.40 -0.52 13.06
CA ASP A 39 -8.78 -0.26 13.48
C ASP A 39 -9.35 1.01 12.84
N ILE A 40 -8.56 2.10 12.78
CA ILE A 40 -8.99 3.35 12.14
C ILE A 40 -9.19 3.15 10.63
N LEU A 41 -8.30 2.43 9.96
CA LEU A 41 -8.46 2.14 8.53
C LEU A 41 -9.68 1.27 8.27
N GLN A 42 -9.88 0.22 9.05
CA GLN A 42 -10.98 -0.72 8.88
C GLN A 42 -12.35 -0.03 8.96
N GLU A 43 -12.52 0.93 9.87
CA GLU A 43 -13.76 1.71 10.02
C GLU A 43 -14.05 2.63 8.83
N ARG A 44 -13.04 2.98 8.02
CA ARG A 44 -13.17 3.90 6.88
C ARG A 44 -13.49 3.18 5.57
N LEU A 45 -13.34 1.85 5.53
CA LEU A 45 -13.50 1.08 4.30
C LEU A 45 -14.97 0.74 4.01
N PRO A 46 -15.36 0.65 2.72
CA PRO A 46 -16.74 0.33 2.34
C PRO A 46 -17.07 -1.17 2.47
N TRP A 47 -16.10 -2.01 2.84
CA TRP A 47 -16.23 -3.46 2.99
C TRP A 47 -15.77 -3.92 4.37
N ARG A 48 -16.19 -5.13 4.76
CA ARG A 48 -15.99 -5.69 6.11
C ARG A 48 -14.89 -6.76 6.19
N ASP A 49 -14.30 -7.15 5.06
CA ASP A 49 -13.12 -8.02 5.04
C ASP A 49 -12.01 -7.43 5.91
N ARG A 50 -11.25 -8.30 6.59
CA ARG A 50 -10.32 -7.87 7.63
C ARG A 50 -9.02 -7.42 6.99
N ILE A 51 -8.58 -6.18 7.23
CA ILE A 51 -7.23 -5.75 6.87
C ILE A 51 -6.21 -6.56 7.69
N ILE A 52 -5.21 -7.09 7.01
CA ILE A 52 -4.03 -7.72 7.62
C ILE A 52 -2.85 -6.77 7.54
N LEU A 53 -2.57 -6.20 6.36
CA LEU A 53 -1.41 -5.33 6.20
C LEU A 53 -1.67 -4.25 5.13
N PRO A 54 -1.61 -2.95 5.48
CA PRO A 54 -1.62 -1.88 4.50
C PRO A 54 -0.33 -1.87 3.69
N LEU A 55 -0.44 -1.88 2.36
CA LEU A 55 0.68 -1.82 1.41
C LEU A 55 0.89 -0.40 0.86
N GLY A 56 -0.16 0.41 0.86
CA GLY A 56 -0.12 1.81 0.44
C GLY A 56 -1.38 2.55 0.92
N PRO A 57 -1.57 3.81 0.51
CA PRO A 57 -2.69 4.63 0.99
C PRO A 57 -4.07 4.00 0.76
N LYS A 58 -4.24 3.27 -0.35
CA LYS A 58 -5.50 2.64 -0.78
C LYS A 58 -5.34 1.18 -1.21
N LEU A 59 -4.29 0.50 -0.73
CA LEU A 59 -3.95 -0.87 -1.12
C LEU A 59 -3.62 -1.68 0.12
N TYR A 60 -4.22 -2.87 0.25
CA TYR A 60 -4.18 -3.66 1.47
C TYR A 60 -4.05 -5.15 1.16
N ILE A 61 -3.36 -5.90 2.02
CA ILE A 61 -3.56 -7.34 2.17
C ILE A 61 -4.75 -7.53 3.11
N VAL A 62 -5.74 -8.31 2.68
CA VAL A 62 -7.00 -8.52 3.38
C VAL A 62 -7.31 -10.00 3.51
N GLN A 63 -8.00 -10.39 4.59
CA GLN A 63 -8.62 -11.70 4.73
C GLN A 63 -10.09 -11.61 4.29
N ARG A 64 -10.46 -12.39 3.28
CA ARG A 64 -11.87 -12.55 2.87
C ARG A 64 -12.70 -13.19 3.99
N GLN A 65 -13.87 -12.64 4.29
CA GLN A 65 -14.70 -13.13 5.39
C GLN A 65 -15.24 -14.55 5.17
N ASP A 66 -15.56 -14.89 3.93
CA ASP A 66 -16.19 -16.14 3.50
C ASP A 66 -15.17 -17.26 3.29
N THR A 67 -14.11 -17.02 2.52
CA THR A 67 -13.13 -18.05 2.15
C THR A 67 -11.95 -18.13 3.10
N LYS A 68 -11.67 -17.06 3.87
CA LYS A 68 -10.42 -16.87 4.64
C LYS A 68 -9.16 -16.78 3.79
N GLU A 69 -9.28 -16.64 2.47
CA GLU A 69 -8.15 -16.37 1.58
C GLU A 69 -7.58 -14.97 1.83
N TRP A 70 -6.27 -14.83 1.63
CA TRP A 70 -5.59 -13.56 1.74
C TRP A 70 -5.32 -12.98 0.36
N MET A 71 -5.87 -11.79 0.12
CA MET A 71 -5.86 -11.13 -1.18
C MET A 71 -5.21 -9.75 -1.09
N THR A 72 -4.59 -9.32 -2.17
CA THR A 72 -4.20 -7.91 -2.35
C THR A 72 -5.38 -7.14 -2.94
N ARG A 73 -5.91 -6.17 -2.19
CA ARG A 73 -7.18 -5.48 -2.46
C ARG A 73 -7.03 -3.96 -2.48
N CYS A 74 -7.68 -3.33 -3.45
CA CYS A 74 -7.87 -1.88 -3.51
C CYS A 74 -8.95 -1.42 -2.52
N GLU A 75 -8.85 -0.19 -2.00
CA GLU A 75 -9.90 0.48 -1.20
C GLU A 75 -11.31 0.33 -1.79
N CYS A 76 -11.45 0.38 -3.12
CA CYS A 76 -12.76 0.26 -3.79
C CYS A 76 -13.39 -1.14 -3.69
N GLY A 77 -12.64 -2.17 -3.31
CA GLY A 77 -13.10 -3.55 -3.18
C GLY A 77 -12.51 -4.53 -4.20
N HIS A 78 -11.85 -4.04 -5.25
CA HIS A 78 -11.21 -4.88 -6.26
C HIS A 78 -10.08 -5.74 -5.68
N ASP A 79 -10.15 -7.05 -5.88
CA ASP A 79 -9.07 -8.00 -5.59
C ASP A 79 -8.19 -8.21 -6.82
N PHE A 80 -6.89 -7.95 -6.68
CA PHE A 80 -5.91 -8.14 -7.75
C PHE A 80 -5.48 -9.62 -7.89
N CYS A 81 -4.96 -10.18 -6.79
CA CYS A 81 -4.34 -11.52 -6.75
C CYS A 81 -4.19 -12.02 -5.30
N GLY A 82 -3.66 -13.24 -5.14
CA GLY A 82 -3.26 -13.73 -3.82
C GLY A 82 -2.13 -12.87 -3.22
N TRP A 83 -2.06 -12.80 -1.89
CA TRP A 83 -1.12 -11.90 -1.19
C TRP A 83 0.37 -12.17 -1.41
N LYS A 84 0.74 -13.35 -1.92
CA LYS A 84 2.12 -13.72 -2.29
C LYS A 84 2.48 -13.37 -3.73
N GLU A 85 1.48 -13.05 -4.55
CA GLU A 85 1.67 -12.69 -5.95
C GLU A 85 1.89 -11.19 -6.08
N ASN A 86 2.61 -10.79 -7.13
CA ASN A 86 2.81 -9.39 -7.43
C ASN A 86 1.55 -8.79 -8.07
N TRP A 87 0.81 -7.98 -7.30
CA TRP A 87 -0.43 -7.32 -7.74
C TRP A 87 -0.27 -6.48 -9.01
N LYS A 88 0.92 -5.96 -9.30
CA LYS A 88 1.20 -5.19 -10.53
C LYS A 88 1.00 -6.02 -11.80
N LEU A 89 1.20 -7.34 -11.73
CA LEU A 89 0.98 -8.25 -12.86
C LEU A 89 -0.51 -8.42 -13.20
N HIS A 90 -1.40 -7.98 -12.32
CA HIS A 90 -2.86 -8.05 -12.45
C HIS A 90 -3.51 -6.65 -12.54
N ALA A 91 -2.69 -5.59 -12.60
CA ALA A 91 -3.14 -4.21 -12.69
C ALA A 91 -3.19 -3.72 -14.16
N LEU A 92 -3.85 -2.58 -14.41
CA LEU A 92 -3.70 -1.86 -15.66
C LEU A 92 -2.41 -1.04 -15.63
N ILE A 93 -1.73 -0.91 -16.77
CA ILE A 93 -0.48 -0.15 -16.89
C ILE A 93 -0.55 0.91 -18.00
N ASN A 94 -0.11 2.12 -17.70
CA ASN A 94 0.22 3.14 -18.70
C ASN A 94 1.73 3.38 -18.71
N VAL A 95 2.36 3.24 -19.88
CA VAL A 95 3.81 3.48 -20.02
C VAL A 95 4.04 4.79 -20.78
N ARG A 96 4.78 5.70 -20.15
CA ARG A 96 5.30 6.94 -20.76
C ARG A 96 6.69 6.68 -21.33
N ASP A 97 6.71 6.32 -22.60
CA ASP A 97 7.87 5.91 -23.39
C ASP A 97 8.21 6.88 -24.53
N THR A 98 7.58 8.05 -24.57
CA THR A 98 7.85 9.09 -25.56
C THR A 98 8.00 10.46 -24.90
N PRO A 99 8.73 11.41 -25.53
CA PRO A 99 8.85 12.77 -25.01
C PRO A 99 7.48 13.43 -24.83
N GLN A 100 6.55 13.22 -25.77
CA GLN A 100 5.19 13.80 -25.69
C GLN A 100 4.42 13.32 -24.47
N LYS A 101 4.55 12.05 -24.09
CA LYS A 101 3.90 11.51 -22.89
C LYS A 101 4.56 12.01 -21.60
N LEU A 102 5.89 12.14 -21.57
CA LEU A 102 6.60 12.65 -20.39
C LEU A 102 6.38 14.16 -20.20
N GLU A 103 6.29 14.92 -21.30
CA GLU A 103 6.05 16.36 -21.28
C GLU A 103 4.63 16.73 -20.77
N GLN A 104 3.72 15.77 -20.64
CA GLN A 104 2.43 15.98 -19.97
C GLN A 104 2.56 16.21 -18.47
N ILE A 105 3.63 15.70 -17.85
CA ILE A 105 3.84 15.73 -16.39
C ILE A 105 5.14 16.42 -15.97
N TYR A 106 6.05 16.64 -16.91
CA TYR A 106 7.28 17.40 -16.69
C TYR A 106 7.46 18.48 -17.75
N PRO A 107 8.02 19.66 -17.42
CA PRO A 107 8.51 20.58 -18.42
C PRO A 107 9.59 19.94 -19.31
N ARG A 108 9.67 20.36 -20.58
CA ARG A 108 10.79 19.98 -21.47
C ARG A 108 12.12 20.32 -20.81
N LEU A 109 13.13 19.47 -21.03
CA LEU A 109 14.46 19.49 -20.37
C LEU A 109 14.49 19.03 -18.90
N MET A 110 13.35 19.06 -18.20
CA MET A 110 13.21 18.42 -16.88
C MET A 110 12.68 16.98 -17.00
N ALA A 111 12.01 16.66 -18.11
CA ALA A 111 11.54 15.31 -18.42
C ALA A 111 12.73 14.33 -18.60
N PRO A 112 12.61 13.09 -18.10
CA PRO A 112 13.55 12.02 -18.43
C PRO A 112 13.65 11.78 -19.94
N THR A 113 14.76 11.20 -20.40
CA THR A 113 14.88 10.76 -21.79
C THR A 113 14.35 9.33 -21.92
N PRO A 114 13.29 9.05 -22.72
CA PRO A 114 12.63 7.74 -22.75
C PRO A 114 13.51 6.54 -23.13
N SER A 115 14.58 6.76 -23.90
CA SER A 115 15.53 5.71 -24.24
C SER A 115 16.39 5.26 -23.05
N TRP A 116 16.42 6.05 -21.97
CA TRP A 116 17.15 5.75 -20.74
C TRP A 116 16.19 5.34 -19.62
N GLN A 117 15.08 6.06 -19.46
CA GLN A 117 14.13 5.83 -18.38
C GLN A 117 12.71 6.03 -18.89
N VAL A 118 11.86 5.05 -18.63
CA VAL A 118 10.41 5.11 -18.89
C VAL A 118 9.67 5.22 -17.56
N LEU A 119 8.48 5.81 -17.57
CA LEU A 119 7.59 5.78 -16.41
C LEU A 119 6.44 4.80 -16.65
N ARG A 120 6.16 3.97 -15.65
CA ARG A 120 5.11 2.95 -15.68
C ARG A 120 4.14 3.24 -14.55
N GLU A 121 2.92 3.63 -14.89
CA GLU A 121 1.87 3.96 -13.94
C GLU A 121 0.93 2.76 -13.81
N TYR A 122 0.77 2.20 -12.60
CA TYR A 122 -0.05 1.01 -12.34
C TYR A 122 -1.35 1.38 -11.64
N PHE A 123 -2.47 1.01 -12.25
CA PHE A 123 -3.81 1.42 -11.83
C PHE A 123 -4.69 0.26 -11.43
N CYS A 124 -5.60 0.52 -10.48
CA CYS A 124 -6.75 -0.35 -10.24
C CYS A 124 -7.67 -0.39 -11.49
N PRO A 125 -8.05 -1.58 -11.98
CA PRO A 125 -8.89 -1.71 -13.18
C PRO A 125 -10.33 -1.23 -12.98
N GLU A 126 -10.82 -1.14 -11.74
CA GLU A 126 -12.20 -0.73 -11.45
C GLU A 126 -12.33 0.78 -11.23
N CYS A 127 -11.53 1.35 -10.32
CA CYS A 127 -11.68 2.76 -9.92
C CYS A 127 -10.64 3.71 -10.54
N GLY A 128 -9.64 3.18 -11.27
CA GLY A 128 -8.57 3.97 -11.89
C GLY A 128 -7.59 4.61 -10.90
N THR A 129 -7.58 4.19 -9.63
CA THR A 129 -6.60 4.68 -8.64
C THR A 129 -5.20 4.29 -9.05
N LEU A 130 -4.28 5.26 -9.09
CA LEU A 130 -2.84 5.05 -9.29
C LEU A 130 -2.23 4.54 -7.99
N HIS A 131 -1.77 3.29 -7.98
CA HIS A 131 -1.21 2.64 -6.79
C HIS A 131 0.32 2.70 -6.75
N ASP A 132 0.99 2.64 -7.90
CA ASP A 132 2.44 2.73 -7.96
C ASP A 132 2.93 3.32 -9.29
N VAL A 133 4.14 3.90 -9.25
CA VAL A 133 4.83 4.43 -10.42
C VAL A 133 6.27 3.92 -10.43
N GLU A 134 6.60 3.05 -11.37
CA GLU A 134 7.99 2.62 -11.58
C GLU A 134 8.68 3.55 -12.59
N ALA A 135 9.97 3.82 -12.36
CA ALA A 135 10.80 4.61 -13.26
C ALA A 135 12.07 3.84 -13.73
N PRO A 136 11.95 2.66 -14.36
CA PRO A 136 13.11 1.86 -14.72
C PRO A 136 13.63 2.18 -16.14
N THR A 137 14.70 1.50 -16.54
CA THR A 137 15.10 1.46 -17.94
C THR A 137 14.08 0.68 -18.79
N PRO A 138 14.09 0.83 -20.13
CA PRO A 138 13.38 -0.09 -21.01
C PRO A 138 13.75 -1.56 -20.72
N TRP A 139 12.80 -2.47 -20.98
CA TRP A 139 12.91 -3.93 -20.79
C TRP A 139 13.04 -4.44 -19.35
N TYR A 140 13.13 -3.55 -18.36
CA TYR A 140 13.22 -3.98 -16.97
C TYR A 140 11.97 -4.78 -16.56
N PRO A 141 12.09 -5.87 -15.79
CA PRO A 141 10.94 -6.60 -15.26
C PRO A 141 10.02 -5.69 -14.43
N VAL A 142 8.77 -6.14 -14.21
CA VAL A 142 7.89 -5.54 -13.20
C VAL A 142 8.44 -5.92 -11.82
N ILE A 143 8.58 -4.93 -10.93
CA ILE A 143 9.22 -5.14 -9.62
C ILE A 143 8.18 -5.73 -8.67
N HIS A 144 8.54 -6.79 -7.94
CA HIS A 144 7.77 -7.26 -6.78
C HIS A 144 8.31 -6.54 -5.54
N ASP A 145 7.65 -5.45 -5.13
CA ASP A 145 8.26 -4.51 -4.18
C ASP A 145 8.42 -5.09 -2.77
N PHE A 146 7.48 -5.94 -2.34
CA PHE A 146 7.42 -6.36 -0.96
C PHE A 146 6.76 -7.73 -0.77
N GLU A 147 7.50 -8.65 -0.14
CA GLU A 147 7.05 -9.98 0.28
C GLU A 147 7.12 -10.07 1.82
N PRO A 148 6.05 -9.68 2.55
CA PRO A 148 6.10 -9.59 4.01
C PRO A 148 6.09 -10.96 4.70
N ASP A 149 6.91 -11.13 5.73
CA ASP A 149 6.75 -12.21 6.70
C ASP A 149 5.69 -11.84 7.76
N ILE A 150 4.42 -11.97 7.37
CA ILE A 150 3.27 -11.61 8.22
C ILE A 150 3.20 -12.51 9.45
N ASP A 151 3.56 -13.78 9.33
CA ASP A 151 3.45 -14.75 10.43
C ASP A 151 4.41 -14.37 11.58
N THR A 152 5.68 -14.09 11.26
CA THR A 152 6.68 -13.59 12.24
C THR A 152 6.28 -12.21 12.78
N PHE A 153 5.86 -11.29 11.90
CA PHE A 153 5.47 -9.95 12.31
C PHE A 153 4.33 -9.96 13.35
N TYR A 154 3.28 -10.75 13.10
CA TYR A 154 2.16 -10.87 14.04
C TYR A 154 2.57 -11.61 15.32
N LYS A 155 3.14 -12.81 15.18
CA LYS A 155 3.37 -13.70 16.32
C LYS A 155 4.51 -13.23 17.21
N ASP A 156 5.66 -12.95 16.61
CA ASP A 156 6.91 -12.78 17.36
C ASP A 156 7.18 -11.30 17.68
N TRP A 157 6.73 -10.36 16.84
CA TRP A 157 7.01 -8.93 17.05
C TRP A 157 5.83 -8.21 17.73
N LEU A 158 4.60 -8.45 17.26
CA LEU A 158 3.40 -7.83 17.85
C LEU A 158 2.82 -8.62 19.01
N GLY A 159 3.13 -9.92 19.13
CA GLY A 159 2.49 -10.80 20.11
C GLY A 159 0.98 -11.01 19.84
N MET A 160 0.56 -10.83 18.59
CA MET A 160 -0.83 -10.97 18.14
C MET A 160 -1.03 -12.32 17.43
N PRO A 161 -2.22 -12.94 17.54
CA PRO A 161 -2.51 -14.14 16.79
C PRO A 161 -2.54 -13.84 15.29
N VAL A 162 -1.88 -14.69 14.49
CA VAL A 162 -1.95 -14.63 13.04
C VAL A 162 -3.41 -14.87 12.61
N PRO A 163 -4.01 -14.00 11.77
CA PRO A 163 -5.35 -14.24 11.24
C PRO A 163 -5.44 -15.60 10.53
N GLU A 164 -6.61 -16.24 10.56
CA GLU A 164 -6.83 -17.48 9.81
C GLU A 164 -6.47 -17.29 8.32
N ARG A 165 -5.95 -18.33 7.68
CA ARG A 165 -5.58 -18.27 6.26
C ARG A 165 -5.98 -19.57 5.59
N ALA A 166 -6.85 -19.51 4.60
CA ALA A 166 -7.16 -20.62 3.71
C ALA A 166 -6.38 -20.49 2.40
N GLY A 167 -6.06 -21.62 1.78
CA GLY A 167 -5.28 -21.67 0.53
C GLY A 167 -3.77 -21.77 0.75
N ALA A 168 -3.06 -22.22 -0.29
CA ALA A 168 -1.66 -22.63 -0.20
C ALA A 168 -0.72 -21.46 0.15
N ALA A 169 0.20 -21.74 1.07
CA ALA A 169 1.47 -21.04 1.16
C ALA A 169 2.28 -21.27 -0.12
#